data_AF-A0A2P7T9Q9-F1
#
_entry.id   AF-A0A2P7T9Q9-F1
#
_cell.length_a   1.000
_cell.length_b   1.000
_cell.length_c   1.000
_cell.angle_alpha   90.00
_cell.angle_beta   90.00
_cell.angle_gamma   90.00
#
_symmetry.space_group_name_H-M   'P 1'
#
loop_
_entity.id
_entity.type
_entity.pdbx_description
1 polymer ?
#
loop_
_entity_poly.entity_id
_entity_poly.type
_entity_poly.pdbx_seq_one_letter_code
_entity_poly.pdbx_strand_id
1 'polypeptide(L)'
;MDIEKLKYEAKNKALHIADVSGSALFNADCMDILPLIPDKSVQLILADLPYGTTKNKWDSVLPLDELWKQYKRVLKDNGVIILNCTQPFASVLISSNLKWYKYSWTWVKNRTTNYLNAKKQPLRSSEEIAVFYNKQCTFNPIPFSDEEYAHRSNKQNDGTKNYNRHIVETSIVKKKPTSAKDVLFINTVHPDSSEYFGHPTQKPLELMKYLIKTYSNENDIVLD
;
A
#
# COMPACT_ATOMS: atom_id res chain seq x y z
N MET A 1 -1.40 8.50 20.17
CA MET A 1 0.03 8.89 20.02
C MET A 1 0.15 10.29 20.56
N ASP A 2 1.00 10.51 21.56
CA ASP A 2 1.29 11.87 22.03
C ASP A 2 2.26 12.52 21.05
N ILE A 3 1.69 13.07 19.98
CA ILE A 3 2.40 13.76 18.91
C ILE A 3 3.24 14.90 19.48
N GLU A 4 2.80 15.54 20.57
CA GLU A 4 3.51 16.65 21.22
C GLU A 4 4.80 16.19 21.90
N LYS A 5 4.83 14.99 22.48
CA LYS A 5 6.07 14.42 23.04
C LYS A 5 7.10 14.08 21.94
N LEU A 6 6.64 13.46 20.85
CA LEU A 6 7.46 13.17 19.68
C LEU A 6 8.05 14.46 19.07
N LYS A 7 7.20 15.49 18.94
CA LYS A 7 7.62 16.82 18.51
C LYS A 7 8.63 17.42 19.46
N TYR A 8 8.45 17.35 20.78
CA TYR A 8 9.39 17.90 21.75
C TYR A 8 10.78 17.24 21.63
N GLU A 9 10.81 15.91 21.52
CA GLU A 9 12.05 15.14 21.35
C GLU A 9 12.72 15.39 19.98
N ALA A 10 11.95 15.53 18.90
CA ALA A 10 12.46 15.84 17.56
C ALA A 10 12.86 17.31 17.37
N LYS A 11 12.17 18.25 18.05
CA LYS A 11 12.46 19.69 18.06
C LYS A 11 13.76 19.98 18.81
N ASN A 12 14.04 19.24 19.88
CA ASN A 12 15.35 19.24 20.54
C ASN A 12 16.50 18.76 19.61
N LYS A 13 16.18 18.07 18.51
CA LYS A 13 17.13 17.66 17.46
C LYS A 13 17.03 18.48 16.15
N ALA A 14 16.20 19.53 16.10
CA ALA A 14 15.97 20.38 14.92
C ALA A 14 15.40 19.67 13.67
N LEU A 15 14.64 18.57 13.84
CA LEU A 15 14.20 17.72 12.72
C LEU A 15 12.76 18.03 12.23
N HIS A 16 12.02 18.90 12.92
CA HIS A 16 10.59 19.18 12.66
C HIS A 16 10.39 20.37 11.71
N ILE A 17 9.61 20.21 10.63
CA ILE A 17 9.38 21.26 9.61
C ILE A 17 8.04 21.98 9.83
N ALA A 18 6.93 21.24 9.98
CA ALA A 18 5.60 21.81 10.04
C ALA A 18 4.58 20.88 10.71
N ASP A 19 3.54 21.51 11.28
CA ASP A 19 2.32 20.86 11.76
C ASP A 19 1.13 21.33 10.93
N VAL A 20 0.39 20.37 10.38
CA VAL A 20 -0.86 20.65 9.66
C VAL A 20 -1.91 19.66 10.14
N SER A 21 -2.92 20.15 10.85
CA SER A 21 -4.13 19.39 11.20
C SER A 21 -3.88 18.01 11.81
N GLY A 22 -2.92 17.90 12.75
CA GLY A 22 -2.60 16.63 13.43
C GLY A 22 -1.56 15.76 12.71
N SER A 23 -0.96 16.23 11.61
CA SER A 23 0.18 15.60 10.94
C SER A 23 1.50 16.30 11.32
N ALA A 24 2.62 15.57 11.23
CA ALA A 24 3.96 16.10 11.44
C ALA A 24 4.88 15.68 10.27
N LEU A 25 5.67 16.64 9.78
CA LEU A 25 6.67 16.41 8.73
C LEU A 25 8.08 16.70 9.27
N PHE A 26 9.02 15.79 8.98
CA PHE A 26 10.39 15.87 9.45
C PHE A 26 11.38 15.89 8.28
N ASN A 27 12.40 16.76 8.34
CA ASN A 27 13.52 16.76 7.40
C ASN A 27 14.69 16.01 8.04
N ALA A 28 14.71 14.69 7.88
CA ALA A 28 15.65 13.83 8.58
C ALA A 28 15.88 12.53 7.82
N ASP A 29 16.95 11.81 8.18
CA ASP A 29 17.05 10.40 7.83
C ASP A 29 15.93 9.62 8.54
N CYS A 30 15.23 8.73 7.83
CA CYS A 30 14.15 7.95 8.44
C CYS A 30 14.67 7.06 9.57
N MET A 31 15.93 6.62 9.52
CA MET A 31 16.57 5.82 10.58
C MET A 31 16.84 6.62 11.86
N ASP A 32 16.87 7.96 11.78
CA ASP A 32 16.97 8.83 12.96
C ASP A 32 15.61 9.09 13.61
N ILE A 33 14.53 9.10 12.81
CA ILE A 33 13.16 9.38 13.28
C ILE A 33 12.45 8.12 13.76
N LEU A 34 12.59 7.01 13.04
CA LEU A 34 11.92 5.75 13.36
C LEU A 34 12.10 5.35 14.84
N PRO A 35 13.30 5.42 15.46
CA PRO A 35 13.49 5.10 16.88
C PRO A 35 12.70 5.98 17.86
N LEU A 36 12.31 7.19 17.45
CA LEU A 36 11.55 8.13 18.29
C LEU A 36 10.04 7.81 18.27
N ILE A 37 9.57 7.10 17.26
CA ILE A 37 8.16 6.72 17.14
C ILE A 37 7.86 5.62 18.18
N PRO A 38 6.80 5.76 19.02
CA PRO A 38 6.46 4.74 20.02
C PRO A 38 6.16 3.36 19.43
N ASP A 39 6.36 2.33 20.23
CA ASP A 39 5.94 0.97 19.89
C ASP A 39 4.43 0.92 19.64
N LYS A 40 4.02 0.13 18.63
CA LYS A 40 2.61 -0.17 18.34
C LYS A 40 1.71 1.06 18.17
N SER A 41 2.24 2.18 17.68
CA SER A 41 1.48 3.43 17.48
C SER A 41 0.97 3.64 16.06
N VAL A 42 1.51 2.93 15.07
CA VAL A 42 1.21 3.13 13.63
C VAL A 42 0.29 2.02 13.13
N GLN A 43 -0.77 2.40 12.39
CA GLN A 43 -1.68 1.44 11.76
C GLN A 43 -1.23 1.03 10.36
N LEU A 44 -0.80 1.99 9.56
CA LEU A 44 -0.40 1.80 8.17
C LEU A 44 0.95 2.46 7.95
N ILE A 45 1.90 1.71 7.41
CA ILE A 45 3.10 2.26 6.79
C ILE A 45 2.87 2.21 5.28
N LEU A 46 2.88 3.35 4.60
CA LEU A 46 2.71 3.46 3.16
C LEU A 46 3.85 4.32 2.60
N ALA A 47 4.84 3.67 1.98
CA ALA A 47 6.06 4.35 1.54
C ALA A 47 6.49 3.95 0.12
N ASP A 48 7.31 4.81 -0.50
CA ASP A 48 8.04 4.52 -1.73
C ASP A 48 9.55 4.62 -1.45
N LEU A 49 10.16 3.47 -1.17
CA LEU A 49 11.56 3.41 -0.76
C LEU A 49 12.51 3.76 -1.92
N PRO A 50 13.74 4.23 -1.66
CA PRO A 50 14.77 4.31 -2.69
C PRO A 50 15.14 2.89 -3.19
N TYR A 51 15.22 2.73 -4.51
CA TYR A 51 15.48 1.43 -5.15
C TYR A 51 16.95 1.22 -5.54
N GLY A 52 17.79 2.26 -5.50
CA GLY A 52 19.17 2.16 -5.97
C GLY A 52 19.31 2.09 -7.49
N THR A 53 18.37 2.69 -8.23
CA THR A 53 18.26 2.52 -9.70
C THR A 53 18.65 3.76 -10.49
N THR A 54 18.79 4.91 -9.83
CA THR A 54 19.11 6.20 -10.41
C THR A 54 20.49 6.70 -9.96
N LYS A 55 20.94 7.83 -10.53
CA LYS A 55 22.19 8.50 -10.12
C LYS A 55 21.99 9.47 -8.94
N ASN A 56 20.79 9.54 -8.38
CA ASN A 56 20.49 10.46 -7.30
C ASN A 56 21.14 9.96 -6.00
N LYS A 57 21.78 10.86 -5.23
CA LYS A 57 22.44 10.49 -3.97
C LYS A 57 21.47 9.86 -2.96
N TRP A 58 20.23 10.34 -2.94
CA TRP A 58 19.17 9.84 -2.06
C TRP A 58 18.62 8.47 -2.48
N ASP A 59 18.85 8.04 -3.72
CA ASP A 59 18.40 6.74 -4.21
C ASP A 59 19.41 5.66 -3.85
N SER A 60 19.62 5.46 -2.54
CA SER A 60 20.48 4.43 -1.98
C SER A 60 19.61 3.41 -1.26
N VAL A 61 19.82 2.11 -1.52
CA VAL A 61 19.04 1.05 -0.88
C VAL A 61 19.25 1.09 0.63
N LEU A 62 18.14 1.23 1.37
CA LEU A 62 18.15 1.25 2.83
C LEU A 62 18.58 -0.10 3.42
N PRO A 63 19.18 -0.14 4.62
CA PRO A 63 19.48 -1.38 5.33
C PRO A 63 18.17 -2.06 5.76
N LEU A 64 17.64 -2.94 4.89
CA LEU A 64 16.31 -3.55 5.07
C LEU A 64 16.15 -4.27 6.41
N ASP A 65 17.19 -4.93 6.92
CA ASP A 65 17.13 -5.62 8.22
C ASP A 65 16.83 -4.66 9.38
N GLU A 66 17.47 -3.48 9.39
CA GLU A 66 17.23 -2.45 10.40
C GLU A 66 15.87 -1.76 10.19
N LEU A 67 15.50 -1.53 8.94
CA LEU A 67 14.19 -0.98 8.58
C LEU A 67 13.07 -1.90 9.09
N TRP A 68 13.16 -3.21 8.85
CA TRP A 68 12.18 -4.18 9.31
C TRP A 68 12.10 -4.25 10.83
N LYS A 69 13.21 -4.13 11.55
CA LYS A 69 13.18 -4.07 13.03
C LYS A 69 12.32 -2.89 13.50
N GLN A 70 12.54 -1.70 12.93
CA GLN A 70 11.77 -0.51 13.29
C GLN A 70 10.31 -0.59 12.86
N TYR A 71 10.04 -0.99 11.60
CA TYR A 71 8.67 -1.17 11.11
C TYR A 71 7.88 -2.16 11.98
N LYS A 72 8.46 -3.31 12.32
CA LYS A 72 7.80 -4.32 13.18
C LYS A 72 7.52 -3.80 14.60
N ARG A 73 8.37 -2.91 15.12
CA ARG A 73 8.23 -2.29 16.44
C ARG A 73 7.10 -1.25 16.47
N VAL A 74 7.09 -0.30 15.53
CA VAL A 74 6.11 0.80 15.51
C VAL A 74 4.73 0.36 15.04
N LEU A 75 4.64 -0.68 14.22
CA LEU A 75 3.38 -1.16 13.65
C LEU A 75 2.54 -1.91 14.69
N LYS A 76 1.27 -1.54 14.82
CA LYS A 76 0.25 -2.29 15.59
C LYS A 76 0.18 -3.75 15.14
N ASP A 77 -0.33 -4.62 16.01
CA ASP A 77 -0.43 -6.06 15.75
C ASP A 77 -1.27 -6.41 14.51
N ASN A 78 -2.32 -5.63 14.25
CA ASN A 78 -3.18 -5.69 13.08
C ASN A 78 -2.87 -4.58 12.06
N GLY A 79 -1.68 -4.00 12.12
CA GLY A 79 -1.22 -3.01 11.15
C GLY A 79 -0.69 -3.64 9.87
N VAL A 80 -0.48 -2.81 8.86
CA VAL A 80 -0.02 -3.22 7.53
C VAL A 80 1.05 -2.28 7.00
N ILE A 81 1.97 -2.86 6.22
CA ILE A 81 3.04 -2.14 5.54
C ILE A 81 2.81 -2.33 4.04
N ILE A 82 2.78 -1.22 3.31
CA ILE A 82 2.53 -1.15 1.88
C ILE A 82 3.68 -0.40 1.25
N LEU A 83 4.43 -1.06 0.38
CA LEU A 83 5.63 -0.48 -0.22
C LEU A 83 5.52 -0.52 -1.73
N ASN A 84 5.59 0.66 -2.35
CA ASN A 84 5.79 0.74 -3.79
C ASN A 84 7.15 0.13 -4.12
N CYS A 85 7.19 -0.68 -5.18
CA CYS A 85 8.42 -1.34 -5.62
C CYS A 85 8.38 -1.62 -7.13
N THR A 86 9.55 -1.89 -7.69
CA THR A 86 9.68 -2.32 -9.09
C THR A 86 10.80 -3.34 -9.21
N GLN A 87 10.67 -4.29 -10.13
CA GLN A 87 11.72 -5.28 -10.35
C GLN A 87 13.02 -4.64 -10.88
N PRO A 88 14.19 -5.08 -10.38
CA PRO A 88 14.41 -6.25 -9.51
C PRO A 88 14.30 -5.98 -7.99
N PHE A 89 14.20 -4.71 -7.57
CA PHE A 89 14.16 -4.34 -6.15
C PHE A 89 12.99 -5.02 -5.41
N ALA A 90 11.82 -5.14 -6.06
CA ALA A 90 10.67 -5.85 -5.51
C ALA A 90 11.02 -7.28 -5.02
N SER A 91 11.81 -8.03 -5.79
CA SER A 91 12.26 -9.38 -5.41
C SER A 91 13.14 -9.37 -4.15
N VAL A 92 14.06 -8.40 -4.04
CA VAL A 92 14.92 -8.23 -2.85
C VAL A 92 14.08 -7.84 -1.63
N LEU A 93 13.20 -6.87 -1.79
CA LEU A 93 12.31 -6.38 -0.74
C LEU A 93 11.40 -7.50 -0.20
N ILE A 94 10.71 -8.23 -1.08
CA ILE A 94 9.83 -9.33 -0.69
C ILE A 94 10.62 -10.43 0.03
N SER A 95 11.78 -10.81 -0.52
CA SER A 95 12.61 -11.87 0.06
C SER A 95 13.14 -11.51 1.45
N SER A 96 13.46 -10.24 1.68
CA SER A 96 13.97 -9.75 2.98
C SER A 96 12.98 -9.90 4.14
N ASN A 97 11.67 -10.05 3.86
CA ASN A 97 10.65 -10.30 4.89
C ASN A 97 9.51 -11.18 4.39
N LEU A 98 9.87 -12.33 3.78
CA LEU A 98 8.91 -13.26 3.19
C LEU A 98 7.83 -13.75 4.17
N LYS A 99 8.18 -13.83 5.47
CA LYS A 99 7.24 -14.23 6.53
C LYS A 99 6.03 -13.31 6.64
N TRP A 100 6.23 -12.00 6.48
CA TRP A 100 5.16 -11.01 6.60
C TRP A 100 4.55 -10.65 5.25
N TYR A 101 5.21 -10.93 4.13
CA TYR A 101 4.63 -10.74 2.81
C TYR A 101 3.34 -11.55 2.64
N LYS A 102 2.37 -10.99 1.91
CA LYS A 102 1.06 -11.62 1.67
C LYS A 102 0.69 -11.63 0.21
N TYR A 103 0.67 -10.46 -0.42
CA TYR A 103 0.32 -10.28 -1.82
C TYR A 103 0.80 -8.90 -2.29
N SER A 104 0.68 -8.65 -3.59
CA SER A 104 0.98 -7.36 -4.19
C SER A 104 -0.22 -6.85 -4.97
N TRP A 105 -0.36 -5.52 -5.03
CA TRP A 105 -1.16 -4.87 -6.07
C TRP A 105 -0.29 -4.63 -7.30
N THR A 106 -0.94 -4.62 -8.46
CA THR A 106 -0.36 -4.14 -9.72
C THR A 106 -0.97 -2.79 -10.06
N TRP A 107 -0.18 -1.72 -9.97
CA TRP A 107 -0.60 -0.41 -10.43
C TRP A 107 -0.25 -0.24 -11.92
N VAL A 108 -1.27 -0.22 -12.78
CA VAL A 108 -1.17 0.03 -14.21
C VAL A 108 -1.28 1.53 -14.47
N LYS A 109 -0.26 2.06 -15.13
CA LYS A 109 -0.09 3.46 -15.49
C LYS A 109 -0.63 3.71 -16.89
N ASN A 110 -1.13 4.91 -17.14
CA ASN A 110 -1.46 5.38 -18.49
C ASN A 110 -0.22 5.64 -19.37
N ARG A 111 0.95 5.82 -18.74
CA ARG A 111 2.21 6.11 -19.41
C ARG A 111 3.20 5.00 -19.19
N THR A 112 3.81 4.57 -20.28
CA THR A 112 4.94 3.66 -20.25
C THR A 112 6.25 4.40 -19.98
N THR A 113 7.16 3.73 -19.30
CA THR A 113 8.51 4.24 -19.00
C THR A 113 9.56 3.33 -19.65
N ASN A 114 10.85 3.68 -19.54
CA ASN A 114 11.97 2.91 -20.09
C ASN A 114 12.05 2.87 -21.64
N TYR A 115 11.57 3.93 -22.31
CA TYR A 115 11.53 4.02 -23.77
C TYR A 115 12.89 3.94 -24.46
N LEU A 116 13.97 4.37 -23.78
CA LEU A 116 15.34 4.24 -24.28
C LEU A 116 15.76 2.79 -24.53
N ASN A 117 15.10 1.83 -23.87
CA ASN A 117 15.36 0.40 -24.01
C ASN A 117 14.28 -0.34 -24.81
N ALA A 118 13.37 0.35 -25.50
CA ALA A 118 12.23 -0.25 -26.20
C ALA A 118 12.62 -1.32 -27.24
N LYS A 119 13.83 -1.23 -27.82
CA LYS A 119 14.35 -2.22 -28.77
C LYS A 119 14.93 -3.48 -28.11
N LYS A 120 15.11 -3.47 -26.78
CA LYS A 120 15.78 -4.54 -26.02
C LYS A 120 14.82 -5.27 -25.08
N GLN A 121 13.77 -4.60 -24.62
CA GLN A 121 12.81 -5.14 -23.65
C GLN A 121 11.47 -4.41 -23.74
N PRO A 122 10.38 -5.02 -23.23
CA PRO A 122 9.10 -4.36 -23.11
C PRO A 122 9.17 -3.06 -22.31
N LEU A 123 8.33 -2.10 -22.69
CA LEU A 123 8.16 -0.88 -21.90
C LEU A 123 7.46 -1.19 -20.58
N ARG A 124 7.79 -0.42 -19.55
CA ARG A 124 7.19 -0.60 -18.21
C ARG A 124 5.91 0.21 -18.11
N SER A 125 4.76 -0.46 -18.16
CA SER A 125 3.42 0.12 -17.99
C SER A 125 2.86 -0.04 -16.57
N SER A 126 3.50 -0.83 -15.71
CA SER A 126 3.03 -1.07 -14.35
C SER A 126 4.13 -0.99 -13.30
N GLU A 127 3.71 -0.83 -12.06
CA GLU A 127 4.51 -0.92 -10.84
C GLU A 127 3.85 -1.92 -9.87
N GLU A 128 4.66 -2.52 -9.00
CA GLU A 128 4.20 -3.44 -7.96
C GLU A 128 4.06 -2.68 -6.64
N ILE A 129 3.08 -3.06 -5.83
CA ILE A 129 2.88 -2.52 -4.48
C ILE A 129 2.76 -3.69 -3.52
N ALA A 130 3.85 -3.97 -2.79
CA ALA A 130 3.95 -5.14 -1.93
C ALA A 130 3.30 -4.90 -0.58
N VAL A 131 2.48 -5.86 -0.13
CA VAL A 131 1.72 -5.78 1.13
C VAL A 131 2.27 -6.78 2.14
N PHE A 132 2.60 -6.29 3.33
CA PHE A 132 3.14 -7.07 4.44
C PHE A 132 2.33 -6.87 5.71
N TYR A 133 1.99 -7.95 6.40
CA TYR A 133 1.41 -7.91 7.75
C TYR A 133 1.63 -9.21 8.52
N ASN A 134 1.60 -9.14 9.85
CA ASN A 134 1.79 -10.32 10.72
C ASN A 134 0.49 -11.07 10.99
N LYS A 135 -0.56 -10.32 11.36
CA LYS A 135 -1.93 -10.79 11.60
C LYS A 135 -2.85 -10.08 10.61
N GLN A 136 -4.06 -10.61 10.41
CA GLN A 136 -5.04 -10.00 9.50
C GLN A 136 -5.17 -8.51 9.82
N CYS A 137 -4.83 -7.68 8.83
CA CYS A 137 -4.89 -6.24 8.95
C CYS A 137 -6.31 -5.72 8.73
N THR A 138 -6.52 -4.44 9.06
CA THR A 138 -7.65 -3.68 8.53
C THR A 138 -7.66 -3.80 7.01
N PHE A 139 -8.81 -4.21 6.46
CA PHE A 139 -9.00 -4.34 5.02
C PHE A 139 -10.45 -4.00 4.67
N ASN A 140 -10.62 -2.82 4.07
CA ASN A 140 -11.88 -2.26 3.62
C ASN A 140 -11.92 -2.36 2.09
N PRO A 141 -12.33 -3.51 1.51
CA PRO A 141 -12.27 -3.71 0.07
C PRO A 141 -13.14 -2.67 -0.64
N ILE A 142 -12.54 -1.97 -1.59
CA ILE A 142 -13.26 -1.10 -2.52
C ILE A 142 -13.68 -1.97 -3.72
N PRO A 143 -14.98 -2.12 -4.00
CA PRO A 143 -15.46 -2.91 -5.14
C PRO A 143 -14.78 -2.51 -6.45
N PHE A 144 -14.42 -3.50 -7.28
CA PHE A 144 -13.77 -3.23 -8.57
C PHE A 144 -14.70 -2.62 -9.63
N SER A 145 -16.02 -2.61 -9.38
CA SER A 145 -17.02 -2.04 -10.26
C SER A 145 -18.28 -1.72 -9.46
N ASP A 146 -18.99 -0.67 -9.87
CA ASP A 146 -20.33 -0.36 -9.37
C ASP A 146 -21.44 -1.04 -10.17
N GLU A 147 -21.07 -1.73 -11.26
CA GLU A 147 -21.99 -2.42 -12.15
C GLU A 147 -22.50 -3.73 -11.54
N GLU A 148 -23.79 -3.99 -11.74
CA GLU A 148 -24.39 -5.26 -11.36
C GLU A 148 -24.07 -6.34 -12.38
N TYR A 149 -23.80 -7.55 -11.90
CA TYR A 149 -23.68 -8.74 -12.72
C TYR A 149 -24.75 -9.78 -12.35
N ALA A 150 -25.11 -10.61 -13.33
CA ALA A 150 -26.00 -11.73 -13.13
C ALA A 150 -25.28 -12.85 -12.34
N HIS A 151 -25.71 -13.09 -11.11
CA HIS A 151 -25.21 -14.15 -10.26
C HIS A 151 -26.22 -15.31 -10.21
N ARG A 152 -25.78 -16.52 -10.56
CA ARG A 152 -26.60 -17.72 -10.39
C ARG A 152 -26.55 -18.19 -8.94
N SER A 153 -27.69 -18.17 -8.26
CA SER A 153 -27.84 -18.71 -6.92
C SER A 153 -28.54 -20.06 -7.01
N ASN A 154 -27.90 -21.10 -6.47
CA ASN A 154 -28.49 -22.43 -6.37
C ASN A 154 -28.98 -22.64 -4.94
N LYS A 155 -30.29 -22.83 -4.76
CA LYS A 155 -30.85 -23.22 -3.47
C LYS A 155 -30.80 -24.75 -3.37
N GLN A 156 -29.94 -25.26 -2.50
CA GLN A 156 -29.91 -26.67 -2.16
C GLN A 156 -30.88 -26.93 -1.01
N ASN A 157 -31.71 -27.98 -1.12
CA ASN A 157 -32.35 -28.54 0.05
C ASN A 157 -31.37 -29.52 0.69
N ASP A 158 -31.10 -29.37 1.99
CA ASP A 158 -30.42 -30.42 2.74
C ASP A 158 -31.39 -31.59 2.83
N GLY A 159 -31.18 -32.59 1.98
CA GLY A 159 -31.91 -33.85 2.06
C GLY A 159 -31.73 -34.47 3.45
N THR A 160 -32.75 -35.14 3.97
CA THR A 160 -32.60 -36.00 5.14
C THR A 160 -31.62 -37.13 4.81
N LYS A 161 -30.97 -37.73 5.83
CA LYS A 161 -29.87 -38.73 5.72
C LYS A 161 -30.11 -39.91 4.75
N ASN A 162 -31.32 -40.09 4.25
CA ASN A 162 -31.74 -41.21 3.41
C ASN A 162 -31.93 -40.85 1.93
N TYR A 163 -31.81 -39.58 1.51
CA TYR A 163 -31.94 -39.17 0.10
C TYR A 163 -30.79 -38.27 -0.35
N ASN A 164 -30.37 -38.42 -1.60
CA ASN A 164 -29.32 -37.60 -2.21
C ASN A 164 -29.73 -36.12 -2.25
N ARG A 165 -28.77 -35.20 -2.06
CA ARG A 165 -29.02 -33.76 -2.21
C ARG A 165 -29.48 -33.43 -3.62
N HIS A 166 -30.60 -32.72 -3.74
CA HIS A 166 -31.12 -32.23 -5.00
C HIS A 166 -31.03 -30.69 -5.06
N ILE A 167 -30.56 -30.16 -6.19
CA ILE A 167 -30.67 -28.72 -6.51
C ILE A 167 -32.13 -28.47 -6.88
N VAL A 168 -32.83 -27.66 -6.08
CA VAL A 168 -34.28 -27.47 -6.22
C VAL A 168 -34.60 -26.29 -7.12
N GLU A 169 -33.79 -25.23 -7.06
CA GLU A 169 -34.10 -23.99 -7.78
C GLU A 169 -32.83 -23.22 -8.13
N THR A 170 -32.73 -22.81 -9.40
CA THR A 170 -31.70 -21.89 -9.89
C THR A 170 -32.36 -20.55 -10.15
N SER A 171 -31.93 -19.51 -9.43
CA SER A 171 -32.38 -18.15 -9.68
C SER A 171 -31.21 -17.28 -10.15
N ILE A 172 -31.51 -16.33 -11.03
CA ILE A 172 -30.56 -15.28 -11.43
C ILE A 172 -30.86 -14.06 -10.58
N VAL A 173 -29.88 -13.65 -9.77
CA VAL A 173 -29.97 -12.45 -8.93
C VAL A 173 -28.94 -11.45 -9.42
N LYS A 174 -29.31 -10.17 -9.52
CA LYS A 174 -28.35 -9.10 -9.79
C LYS A 174 -27.58 -8.78 -8.50
N LYS A 175 -26.25 -8.76 -8.58
CA LYS A 175 -25.36 -8.40 -7.46
C LYS A 175 -24.32 -7.41 -7.91
N LYS A 176 -23.91 -6.52 -7.00
CA LYS A 176 -22.68 -5.75 -7.15
C LYS A 176 -21.49 -6.54 -6.58
N PRO A 177 -20.28 -6.40 -7.14
CA PRO A 177 -19.10 -6.97 -6.51
C PRO A 177 -18.86 -6.30 -5.15
N THR A 178 -18.32 -7.06 -4.21
CA THR A 178 -17.93 -6.56 -2.88
C THR A 178 -16.43 -6.64 -2.65
N SER A 179 -15.70 -7.31 -3.54
CA SER A 179 -14.26 -7.50 -3.48
C SER A 179 -13.54 -6.51 -4.38
N ALA A 180 -12.29 -6.20 -4.02
CA ALA A 180 -11.35 -5.54 -4.92
C ALA A 180 -10.77 -6.53 -5.95
N LYS A 181 -10.15 -6.00 -7.01
CA LYS A 181 -9.21 -6.72 -7.88
C LYS A 181 -7.83 -6.18 -7.62
N ASP A 182 -6.83 -7.05 -7.61
CA ASP A 182 -5.41 -6.74 -7.35
C ASP A 182 -4.76 -5.80 -8.39
N VAL A 183 -5.46 -5.41 -9.45
CA VAL A 183 -4.98 -4.49 -10.49
C VAL A 183 -5.67 -3.13 -10.38
N LEU A 184 -4.88 -2.07 -10.25
CA LEU A 184 -5.34 -0.68 -10.16
C LEU A 184 -4.99 0.07 -11.44
N PHE A 185 -5.97 0.68 -12.09
CA PHE A 185 -5.77 1.52 -13.27
C PHE A 185 -5.86 2.98 -12.86
N ILE A 186 -4.71 3.60 -12.57
CA ILE A 186 -4.64 4.99 -12.10
C ILE A 186 -3.58 5.72 -12.91
N ASN A 187 -3.91 6.93 -13.39
CA ASN A 187 -3.01 7.73 -14.22
C ASN A 187 -1.82 8.26 -13.40
N THR A 188 -0.65 8.34 -14.01
CA THR A 188 0.51 9.02 -13.40
C THR A 188 0.29 10.54 -13.36
N VAL A 189 0.92 11.22 -12.40
CA VAL A 189 0.90 12.68 -12.30
C VAL A 189 1.59 13.31 -13.52
N HIS A 190 0.91 14.23 -14.19
CA HIS A 190 1.49 14.99 -15.30
C HIS A 190 2.28 16.19 -14.76
N PRO A 191 3.47 16.54 -15.28
CA PRO A 191 4.18 17.74 -14.86
C PRO A 191 3.35 19.03 -14.94
N ASP A 192 2.56 19.17 -15.99
CA ASP A 192 1.62 20.30 -16.16
C ASP A 192 0.29 20.18 -15.38
N SER A 193 0.07 19.10 -14.63
CA SER A 193 -1.15 18.98 -13.81
C SER A 193 -1.04 19.83 -12.55
N SER A 194 -2.19 20.34 -12.07
CA SER A 194 -2.28 21.05 -10.79
C SER A 194 -1.92 20.19 -9.58
N GLU A 195 -1.86 18.87 -9.76
CA GLU A 195 -1.44 17.93 -8.72
C GLU A 195 0.08 17.88 -8.57
N TYR A 196 0.86 18.27 -9.58
CA TYR A 196 2.32 18.16 -9.55
C TYR A 196 2.96 19.24 -8.67
N PHE A 197 3.73 18.82 -7.67
CA PHE A 197 4.43 19.71 -6.74
C PHE A 197 5.95 19.67 -6.89
N GLY A 198 6.47 19.18 -8.02
CA GLY A 198 7.90 19.27 -8.36
C GLY A 198 8.73 18.01 -8.07
N HIS A 199 8.18 16.98 -7.42
CA HIS A 199 8.92 15.73 -7.19
C HIS A 199 8.88 14.82 -8.44
N PRO A 200 10.03 14.39 -8.98
CA PRO A 200 10.09 13.70 -10.28
C PRO A 200 9.40 12.34 -10.31
N THR A 201 9.24 11.69 -9.15
CA THR A 201 8.58 10.38 -9.02
C THR A 201 7.30 10.46 -8.19
N GLN A 202 6.65 11.63 -8.15
CA GLN A 202 5.42 11.84 -7.39
C GLN A 202 4.34 10.78 -7.73
N LYS A 203 3.82 10.12 -6.70
CA LYS A 203 2.71 9.19 -6.84
C LYS A 203 1.37 9.94 -6.90
N PRO A 204 0.38 9.43 -7.66
CA PRO A 204 -0.94 10.06 -7.73
C PRO A 204 -1.65 10.06 -6.38
N LEU A 205 -2.31 11.18 -6.06
CA LEU A 205 -3.13 11.35 -4.86
C LEU A 205 -4.28 10.33 -4.83
N GLU A 206 -4.84 9.99 -5.98
CA GLU A 206 -5.87 8.96 -6.11
C GLU A 206 -5.36 7.59 -5.64
N LEU A 207 -4.15 7.20 -6.04
CA LEU A 207 -3.53 5.94 -5.63
C LEU A 207 -3.31 5.90 -4.11
N MET A 208 -2.75 6.98 -3.55
CA MET A 208 -2.51 7.06 -2.10
C MET A 208 -3.83 7.02 -1.32
N LYS A 209 -4.85 7.75 -1.77
CA LYS A 209 -6.19 7.73 -1.15
C LYS A 209 -6.84 6.35 -1.22
N TYR A 210 -6.70 5.65 -2.35
CA TYR A 210 -7.22 4.29 -2.50
C TYR A 210 -6.60 3.35 -1.45
N LEU A 211 -5.26 3.30 -1.39
CA LEU A 211 -4.54 2.43 -0.47
C LEU A 211 -4.84 2.78 1.00
N ILE A 212 -4.85 4.06 1.38
CA ILE A 212 -5.19 4.47 2.75
C ILE A 212 -6.61 4.02 3.10
N LYS A 213 -7.61 4.29 2.26
CA LYS A 213 -9.00 3.87 2.52
C LYS A 213 -9.15 2.35 2.63
N THR A 214 -8.40 1.60 1.82
CA THR A 214 -8.42 0.14 1.86
C THR A 214 -7.80 -0.43 3.12
N TYR A 215 -6.83 0.24 3.74
CA TYR A 215 -5.98 -0.36 4.78
C TYR A 215 -5.98 0.37 6.13
N SER A 216 -6.75 1.45 6.27
CA SER A 216 -6.94 2.17 7.53
C SER A 216 -8.37 2.66 7.69
N ASN A 217 -8.72 3.05 8.91
CA ASN A 217 -9.97 3.73 9.24
C ASN A 217 -9.71 5.21 9.60
N GLU A 218 -10.77 5.97 9.85
CA GLU A 218 -10.64 7.31 10.40
C GLU A 218 -9.90 7.27 11.75
N ASN A 219 -9.05 8.28 11.97
CA ASN A 219 -8.20 8.44 13.16
C ASN A 219 -7.05 7.43 13.31
N ASP A 220 -6.86 6.53 12.35
CA ASP A 220 -5.65 5.71 12.31
C ASP A 220 -4.42 6.53 11.92
N ILE A 221 -3.28 6.20 12.51
CA ILE A 221 -1.99 6.83 12.20
C ILE A 221 -1.37 6.14 10.98
N VAL A 222 -1.08 6.94 9.96
CA VAL A 222 -0.33 6.55 8.76
C VAL A 222 1.08 7.12 8.87
N LEU A 223 2.08 6.29 8.55
CA LEU A 223 3.48 6.67 8.43
C LEU A 223 3.91 6.49 6.96
N ASP A 224 4.65 7.47 6.43
CA ASP A 224 5.42 7.38 5.20
C ASP A 224 6.91 7.44 5.58
#